data_AF-A0AA45WX30-F1
#
_entry.id   AF-A0AA45WX30-F1
#
_cell.length_a   1.000
_cell.length_b   1.000
_cell.length_c   1.000
_cell.angle_alpha   90.00
_cell.angle_beta   90.00
_cell.angle_gamma   90.00
#
_symmetry.space_group_name_H-M   'P 1'
#
loop_
_entity.id
_entity.type
_entity.pdbx_description
1 polymer ?
#
loop_
_entity_poly.entity_id
_entity_poly.type
_entity_poly.pdbx_seq_one_letter_code
_entity_poly.pdbx_strand_id
1 'polypeptide(L)'
;MTTGHEEKNQSTHKGHGPWMLALALMGLVLMLAVTACGRPAGGPNGAAESPAEDIPTEEMPAEEPAPVEPVAETPAELPETIETVFLIEGMEEPVVIHLFRESGLPFHTYYTEDMVAETADSGEADGVRFITNYGGNPNPEAYVAVTFYHADAVVTSEAFFDLLTGDNGLLVSREVEWVEKKLPEELMYDWTLREYFFMDDAYTGAIYAGQHDGRFFHIDIHYPWEYGDGLEARAHVILENFTWTDTGQSLMP
;
A
#
# COMPACT_ATOMS: atom_id res chain seq x y z
N MET A 1 43.43 -24.01 56.16
CA MET A 1 43.50 -24.59 54.80
C MET A 1 42.08 -25.03 54.49
N THR A 2 41.24 -24.27 53.80
CA THR A 2 41.34 -23.83 52.39
C THR A 2 40.60 -22.50 52.22
N THR A 3 41.21 -21.58 51.48
CA THR A 3 40.68 -20.26 51.09
C THR A 3 39.96 -20.37 49.75
N GLY A 4 38.70 -19.93 49.68
CA GLY A 4 37.93 -19.77 48.45
C GLY A 4 37.99 -18.32 47.96
N HIS A 5 38.40 -18.15 46.72
CA HIS A 5 38.74 -16.89 46.06
C HIS A 5 37.48 -16.25 45.45
N GLU A 6 37.27 -14.97 45.69
CA GLU A 6 36.18 -14.15 45.14
C GLU A 6 36.75 -13.36 43.94
N GLU A 7 36.32 -13.69 42.72
CA GLU A 7 36.80 -13.08 41.49
C GLU A 7 35.85 -11.95 41.05
N LYS A 8 36.29 -10.69 41.24
CA LYS A 8 35.58 -9.50 40.75
C LYS A 8 36.08 -9.15 39.36
N ASN A 9 35.19 -9.27 38.38
CA ASN A 9 35.46 -8.89 37.00
C ASN A 9 35.18 -7.38 36.82
N GLN A 10 36.24 -6.57 36.74
CA GLN A 10 36.19 -5.16 36.34
C GLN A 10 36.46 -5.07 34.85
N SER A 11 35.44 -4.77 34.05
CA SER A 11 35.64 -4.35 32.65
C SER A 11 35.59 -2.82 32.58
N THR A 12 36.75 -2.23 32.34
CA THR A 12 36.94 -0.82 32.02
C THR A 12 37.14 -0.68 30.52
N HIS A 13 36.18 -0.14 29.78
CA HIS A 13 36.43 0.40 28.44
C HIS A 13 36.31 1.92 28.48
N LYS A 14 37.47 2.57 28.50
CA LYS A 14 37.68 3.94 28.04
C LYS A 14 38.10 3.88 26.59
N GLY A 15 37.46 4.64 25.71
CA GLY A 15 37.87 4.83 24.32
C GLY A 15 37.40 6.18 23.82
N HIS A 16 38.31 7.16 23.82
CA HIS A 16 38.13 8.50 23.30
C HIS A 16 38.13 8.53 21.77
N GLY A 17 37.43 9.51 21.18
CA GLY A 17 37.81 10.06 19.87
C GLY A 17 36.71 10.83 19.13
N PRO A 18 36.63 12.17 19.26
CA PRO A 18 35.83 13.01 18.38
C PRO A 18 36.62 13.30 17.11
N TRP A 19 36.09 12.94 15.93
CA TRP A 19 36.63 13.37 14.65
C TRP A 19 35.83 14.56 14.15
N MET A 20 36.48 15.72 14.17
CA MET A 20 36.06 16.93 13.47
C MET A 20 36.27 16.77 11.95
N LEU A 21 35.51 17.60 11.22
CA LEU A 21 35.93 18.41 10.06
C LEU A 21 35.78 17.84 8.64
N ALA A 22 35.08 18.68 7.86
CA ALA A 22 35.23 19.00 6.43
C ALA A 22 34.43 18.10 5.47
N LEU A 23 33.80 18.59 4.39
CA LEU A 23 34.13 19.71 3.51
C LEU A 23 32.86 20.16 2.75
N ALA A 24 32.79 21.46 2.48
CA ALA A 24 31.89 22.07 1.51
C ALA A 24 32.11 21.52 0.09
N LEU A 25 31.04 21.39 -0.70
CA LEU A 25 31.17 21.43 -2.16
C LEU A 25 30.10 22.35 -2.77
N MET A 26 30.62 23.20 -3.64
CA MET A 26 30.02 24.34 -4.31
C MET A 26 30.08 24.05 -5.81
N GLY A 27 29.02 24.36 -6.56
CA GLY A 27 29.03 24.35 -8.04
C GLY A 27 27.62 24.14 -8.59
N LEU A 28 26.86 25.18 -8.94
CA LEU A 28 26.95 25.94 -10.21
C LEU A 28 26.72 25.07 -11.45
N VAL A 29 25.45 24.93 -11.87
CA VAL A 29 25.06 24.65 -13.27
C VAL A 29 23.73 25.41 -13.51
N LEU A 30 23.80 26.59 -14.10
CA LEU A 30 23.65 26.90 -15.53
C LEU A 30 22.18 27.04 -15.97
N MET A 31 21.87 28.26 -16.43
CA MET A 31 20.61 28.72 -16.98
C MET A 31 20.07 27.83 -18.12
N LEU A 32 18.75 27.70 -18.20
CA LEU A 32 18.02 27.76 -19.47
C LEU A 32 16.75 28.60 -19.29
N ALA A 33 16.83 29.85 -19.74
CA ALA A 33 15.68 30.66 -20.09
C ALA A 33 15.17 30.18 -21.46
N VAL A 34 13.95 29.66 -21.53
CA VAL A 34 13.21 29.57 -22.80
C VAL A 34 11.88 30.29 -22.64
N THR A 35 11.84 31.44 -23.29
CA THR A 35 10.69 32.26 -23.63
C THR A 35 9.62 31.46 -24.38
N ALA A 36 8.37 31.50 -23.92
CA ALA A 36 7.21 31.08 -24.72
C ALA A 36 6.05 32.06 -24.55
N CYS A 37 6.18 33.24 -25.16
CA CYS A 37 5.05 34.11 -25.50
C CYS A 37 4.92 34.11 -27.02
N GLY A 38 3.80 33.62 -27.55
CA GLY A 38 3.51 33.69 -28.99
C GLY A 38 2.24 32.96 -29.39
N ARG A 39 1.08 33.56 -29.11
CA ARG A 39 -0.22 33.23 -29.71
C ARG A 39 -0.67 34.44 -30.54
N PRO A 40 -0.93 34.29 -31.85
CA PRO A 40 -2.26 34.62 -32.39
C PRO A 40 -2.65 33.67 -33.56
N ALA A 41 -3.87 33.11 -33.59
CA ALA A 41 -5.12 33.65 -34.15
C ALA A 41 -5.27 33.49 -35.68
N GLY A 42 -6.41 32.90 -36.09
CA GLY A 42 -6.90 32.80 -37.48
C GLY A 42 -7.01 31.34 -37.95
N GLY A 43 -8.14 30.81 -38.38
CA GLY A 43 -9.42 31.39 -38.77
C GLY A 43 -10.44 30.28 -39.12
N PRO A 44 -11.62 30.65 -39.62
CA PRO A 44 -12.83 29.82 -39.62
C PRO A 44 -13.02 29.05 -40.94
N ASN A 45 -13.73 27.92 -40.88
CA ASN A 45 -14.79 27.48 -41.81
C ASN A 45 -14.91 25.97 -41.81
N GLY A 46 -16.16 25.50 -41.85
CA GLY A 46 -16.44 24.11 -42.20
C GLY A 46 -17.75 23.59 -41.65
N ALA A 47 -18.84 24.33 -41.85
CA ALA A 47 -20.16 23.72 -41.81
C ALA A 47 -20.25 22.68 -42.94
N ALA A 48 -20.54 21.44 -42.58
CA ALA A 48 -21.05 20.43 -43.49
C ALA A 48 -22.12 19.64 -42.74
N GLU A 49 -23.35 20.13 -42.84
CA GLU A 49 -24.56 19.33 -42.62
C GLU A 49 -24.53 18.14 -43.58
N SER A 50 -24.65 16.93 -43.03
CA SER A 50 -24.88 15.72 -43.81
C SER A 50 -26.35 15.31 -43.62
N PRO A 51 -27.07 14.92 -44.69
CA PRO A 51 -28.51 14.70 -44.65
C PRO A 51 -28.85 13.38 -43.95
N ALA A 52 -29.89 13.41 -43.11
CA ALA A 52 -30.53 12.22 -42.59
C ALA A 52 -31.34 11.53 -43.71
N GLU A 53 -31.02 10.28 -44.01
CA GLU A 53 -31.88 9.39 -44.80
C GLU A 53 -32.91 8.73 -43.89
N ASP A 54 -34.18 9.03 -44.16
CA ASP A 54 -35.36 8.36 -43.60
C ASP A 54 -35.41 6.91 -44.13
N ILE A 55 -35.22 5.93 -43.25
CA ILE A 55 -35.49 4.52 -43.54
C ILE A 55 -36.90 4.20 -43.05
N PRO A 56 -37.79 3.64 -43.91
CA PRO A 56 -39.13 3.22 -43.49
C PRO A 56 -39.06 2.08 -42.46
N THR A 57 -39.54 2.34 -41.25
CA THR A 57 -39.75 1.35 -40.20
C THR A 57 -40.93 0.46 -40.56
N GLU A 58 -40.65 -0.79 -40.94
CA GLU A 58 -41.65 -1.86 -41.06
C GLU A 58 -41.95 -2.38 -39.64
N GLU A 59 -43.16 -2.14 -39.15
CA GLU A 59 -43.65 -2.65 -37.87
C GLU A 59 -43.82 -4.18 -37.94
N MET A 60 -42.86 -4.92 -37.39
CA MET A 60 -43.04 -6.33 -37.09
C MET A 60 -43.85 -6.50 -35.79
N PRO A 61 -44.76 -7.49 -35.72
CA PRO A 61 -45.55 -7.75 -34.51
C PRO A 61 -44.65 -8.10 -33.33
N ALA A 62 -44.78 -7.35 -32.24
CA ALA A 62 -44.10 -7.63 -30.98
C ALA A 62 -44.62 -8.94 -30.39
N GLU A 63 -43.80 -9.99 -30.44
CA GLU A 63 -44.02 -11.21 -29.69
C GLU A 63 -43.68 -10.93 -28.23
N GLU A 64 -44.69 -10.98 -27.37
CA GLU A 64 -44.57 -10.72 -25.93
C GLU A 64 -43.66 -11.79 -25.30
N PRO A 65 -42.45 -11.44 -24.80
CA PRO A 65 -41.54 -12.42 -24.25
C PRO A 65 -42.15 -13.00 -22.96
N ALA A 66 -42.21 -14.34 -22.89
CA ALA A 66 -42.68 -15.05 -21.71
C ALA A 66 -41.89 -14.62 -20.45
N PRO A 67 -42.53 -14.59 -19.27
CA PRO A 67 -41.87 -14.22 -18.02
C PRO A 67 -40.69 -15.15 -17.76
N VAL A 68 -39.48 -14.62 -17.84
CA VAL A 68 -38.26 -15.35 -17.47
C VAL A 68 -38.26 -15.43 -15.96
N GLU A 69 -38.40 -16.63 -15.41
CA GLU A 69 -38.30 -16.84 -13.96
C GLU A 69 -36.90 -16.38 -13.49
N PRO A 70 -36.80 -15.68 -12.35
CA PRO A 70 -35.53 -15.21 -11.84
C PRO A 70 -34.66 -16.42 -11.48
N VAL A 71 -33.63 -16.66 -12.30
CA VAL A 71 -32.58 -17.61 -11.97
C VAL A 71 -31.87 -17.04 -10.75
N ALA A 72 -31.93 -17.76 -9.63
CA ALA A 72 -31.17 -17.41 -8.44
C ALA A 72 -29.68 -17.42 -8.82
N GLU A 73 -29.08 -16.24 -8.90
CA GLU A 73 -27.66 -16.09 -9.18
C GLU A 73 -26.88 -16.74 -8.04
N THR A 74 -26.16 -17.80 -8.37
CA THR A 74 -25.18 -18.38 -7.46
C THR A 74 -24.04 -17.36 -7.32
N PRO A 75 -23.54 -17.05 -6.11
CA PRO A 75 -22.45 -16.10 -5.95
C PRO A 75 -21.30 -16.44 -6.90
N ALA A 76 -20.92 -15.50 -7.76
CA ALA A 76 -19.84 -15.70 -8.71
C ALA A 76 -18.54 -15.95 -7.93
N GLU A 77 -17.89 -17.07 -8.22
CA GLU A 77 -16.57 -17.39 -7.65
C GLU A 77 -15.55 -16.36 -8.17
N LEU A 78 -14.73 -15.81 -7.28
CA LEU A 78 -13.70 -14.84 -7.67
C LEU A 78 -12.64 -15.53 -8.54
N PRO A 79 -12.20 -14.91 -9.65
CA PRO A 79 -11.16 -15.49 -10.49
C PRO A 79 -9.81 -15.53 -9.75
N GLU A 80 -9.04 -16.61 -9.95
CA GLU A 80 -7.70 -16.75 -9.35
C GLU A 80 -6.69 -15.73 -9.90
N THR A 81 -6.89 -15.27 -11.14
CA THR A 81 -6.05 -14.25 -11.78
C THR A 81 -6.88 -13.28 -12.60
N ILE A 82 -6.50 -12.01 -12.60
CA ILE A 82 -7.05 -10.99 -13.50
C ILE A 82 -5.91 -10.21 -14.17
N GLU A 83 -6.16 -9.74 -15.39
CA GLU A 83 -5.27 -8.83 -16.12
C GLU A 83 -5.71 -7.39 -15.86
N THR A 84 -4.74 -6.51 -15.58
CA THR A 84 -4.96 -5.08 -15.40
C THR A 84 -3.79 -4.30 -16.00
N VAL A 85 -3.84 -2.97 -15.97
CA VAL A 85 -2.79 -2.09 -16.52
C VAL A 85 -2.26 -1.18 -15.42
N PHE A 86 -0.95 -1.16 -15.24
CA PHE A 86 -0.26 -0.28 -14.30
C PHE A 86 0.49 0.82 -15.02
N LEU A 87 0.69 1.95 -14.36
CA LEU A 87 1.67 2.95 -14.77
C LEU A 87 2.98 2.68 -14.02
N ILE A 88 3.98 2.12 -14.71
CA ILE A 88 5.31 1.85 -14.15
C ILE A 88 6.30 2.78 -14.86
N GLU A 89 7.02 3.61 -14.11
CA GLU A 89 7.96 4.60 -14.65
C GLU A 89 7.33 5.50 -15.75
N GLY A 90 6.02 5.75 -15.65
CA GLY A 90 5.27 6.56 -16.62
C GLY A 90 4.84 5.82 -17.90
N MET A 91 4.98 4.50 -17.97
CA MET A 91 4.49 3.67 -19.07
C MET A 91 3.37 2.74 -18.62
N GLU A 92 2.33 2.59 -19.44
CA GLU A 92 1.27 1.61 -19.22
C GLU A 92 1.80 0.21 -19.53
N GLU A 93 1.78 -0.66 -18.53
CA GLU A 93 2.19 -2.07 -18.66
C GLU A 93 1.05 -3.00 -18.24
N PRO A 94 0.71 -4.02 -19.06
CA PRO A 94 -0.22 -5.04 -18.63
C PRO A 94 0.41 -5.90 -17.53
N VAL A 95 -0.32 -6.11 -16.45
CA VAL A 95 0.12 -6.87 -15.28
C VAL A 95 -0.92 -7.93 -14.93
N VAL A 96 -0.45 -9.13 -14.61
CA VAL A 96 -1.27 -10.20 -14.04
C VAL A 96 -1.23 -10.08 -12.52
N ILE A 97 -2.41 -10.05 -11.91
CA ILE A 97 -2.54 -10.07 -10.45
C ILE A 97 -3.26 -11.34 -10.00
N HIS A 98 -2.87 -11.83 -8.82
CA HIS A 98 -3.28 -13.10 -8.26
C HIS A 98 -4.14 -12.89 -7.03
N LEU A 99 -5.22 -13.68 -6.90
CA LEU A 99 -6.07 -13.67 -5.73
C LEU A 99 -5.26 -14.16 -4.51
N PHE A 100 -5.20 -13.33 -3.47
CA PHE A 100 -4.79 -13.72 -2.14
C PHE A 100 -6.04 -13.94 -1.28
N ARG A 101 -6.19 -15.16 -0.75
CA ARG A 101 -7.24 -15.51 0.20
C ARG A 101 -6.70 -16.58 1.14
N GLU A 102 -6.73 -16.30 2.43
CA GLU A 102 -6.33 -17.26 3.46
C GLU A 102 -7.38 -17.36 4.56
N SER A 103 -7.69 -18.58 5.00
CA SER A 103 -8.82 -18.84 5.91
C SER A 103 -8.67 -18.17 7.28
N GLY A 104 -7.44 -17.80 7.68
CA GLY A 104 -7.15 -17.15 8.96
C GLY A 104 -7.26 -15.62 8.92
N LEU A 105 -7.36 -15.00 7.75
CA LEU A 105 -7.36 -13.55 7.59
C LEU A 105 -8.77 -13.05 7.20
N PRO A 106 -9.24 -11.93 7.78
CA PRO A 106 -10.60 -11.44 7.56
C PRO A 106 -10.78 -10.69 6.23
N PHE A 107 -9.95 -10.99 5.22
CA PHE A 107 -9.98 -10.31 3.93
C PHE A 107 -9.51 -11.21 2.79
N HIS A 108 -9.81 -10.78 1.58
CA HIS A 108 -9.09 -11.20 0.37
C HIS A 108 -8.64 -9.95 -0.40
N THR A 109 -7.62 -10.10 -1.23
CA THR A 109 -7.15 -9.03 -2.12
C THR A 109 -6.48 -9.63 -3.36
N TYR A 110 -5.96 -8.80 -4.26
CA TYR A 110 -5.07 -9.22 -5.32
C TYR A 110 -3.68 -8.60 -5.14
N TYR A 111 -2.65 -9.32 -5.57
CA TYR A 111 -1.26 -8.86 -5.57
C TYR A 111 -0.57 -9.26 -6.88
N THR A 112 0.51 -8.59 -7.26
CA THR A 112 1.17 -8.84 -8.54
C THR A 112 1.99 -10.13 -8.58
N GLU A 113 2.16 -10.69 -9.78
CA GLU A 113 2.96 -11.91 -10.01
C GLU A 113 4.43 -11.80 -9.57
N ASP A 114 4.95 -10.58 -9.49
CA ASP A 114 6.31 -10.27 -9.07
C ASP A 114 6.42 -9.93 -7.59
N MET A 115 5.44 -10.36 -6.79
CA MET A 115 5.50 -10.37 -5.34
C MET A 115 5.30 -11.80 -4.81
N VAL A 116 5.81 -12.04 -3.60
CA VAL A 116 5.58 -13.28 -2.85
C VAL A 116 4.79 -12.93 -1.60
N ALA A 117 3.69 -13.67 -1.37
CA ALA A 117 2.91 -13.55 -0.15
C ALA A 117 3.42 -14.52 0.92
N GLU A 118 3.79 -14.00 2.08
CA GLU A 118 4.22 -14.78 3.25
C GLU A 118 3.31 -14.50 4.45
N THR A 119 2.62 -15.52 4.94
CA THR A 119 1.78 -15.41 6.14
C THR A 119 2.60 -15.63 7.41
N ALA A 120 2.23 -14.93 8.48
CA ALA A 120 2.80 -15.12 9.81
C ALA A 120 1.71 -15.13 10.89
N ASP A 121 1.98 -15.88 11.96
CA ASP A 121 1.17 -15.95 13.18
C ASP A 121 2.14 -15.85 14.37
N SER A 122 1.94 -14.83 15.21
CA SER A 122 2.75 -14.60 16.42
C SER A 122 2.10 -15.10 17.71
N GLY A 123 0.88 -15.64 17.64
CA GLY A 123 0.00 -15.94 18.77
C GLY A 123 -0.76 -14.72 19.32
N GLU A 124 -0.34 -13.50 18.97
CA GLU A 124 -1.03 -12.24 19.34
C GLU A 124 -1.60 -11.53 18.10
N ALA A 125 -1.09 -11.86 16.92
CA ALA A 125 -1.52 -11.31 15.65
C ALA A 125 -1.29 -12.30 14.51
N ASP A 126 -2.15 -12.22 13.51
CA ASP A 126 -2.00 -12.90 12.23
C ASP A 126 -1.69 -11.83 11.18
N GLY A 127 -0.92 -12.19 10.16
CA GLY A 127 -0.67 -11.26 9.07
C GLY A 127 -0.15 -11.91 7.81
N VAL A 128 -0.01 -11.07 6.80
CA VAL A 128 0.65 -11.40 5.54
C VAL A 128 1.59 -10.27 5.15
N ARG A 129 2.74 -10.63 4.60
CA ARG A 129 3.65 -9.72 3.90
C ARG A 129 3.66 -10.06 2.42
N PHE A 130 3.36 -9.07 1.59
CA PHE A 130 3.60 -9.12 0.16
C PHE A 130 4.97 -8.51 -0.10
N ILE A 131 5.94 -9.35 -0.43
CA ILE A 131 7.36 -9.00 -0.58
C ILE A 131 7.68 -8.91 -2.07
N THR A 132 8.33 -7.84 -2.51
CA THR A 132 8.77 -7.71 -3.92
C THR A 132 9.72 -8.85 -4.30
N ASN A 133 9.60 -9.34 -5.54
CA ASN A 133 10.34 -10.49 -6.08
C ASN A 133 10.82 -10.22 -7.52
N TYR A 134 11.36 -9.03 -7.76
CA TYR A 134 11.77 -8.60 -9.09
C TYR A 134 12.85 -9.51 -9.67
N GLY A 135 12.58 -10.05 -10.86
CA GLY A 135 13.47 -11.01 -11.52
C GLY A 135 13.72 -12.28 -10.70
N GLY A 136 12.80 -12.67 -9.82
CA GLY A 136 12.92 -13.86 -8.97
C GLY A 136 13.85 -13.70 -7.77
N ASN A 137 14.14 -12.46 -7.37
CA ASN A 137 14.94 -12.17 -6.18
C ASN A 137 14.08 -11.44 -5.13
N PRO A 138 13.59 -12.13 -4.09
CA PRO A 138 12.82 -11.51 -3.03
C PRO A 138 13.65 -10.45 -2.29
N ASN A 139 13.07 -9.27 -2.06
CA ASN A 139 13.67 -8.24 -1.22
C ASN A 139 12.84 -8.04 0.05
N PRO A 140 13.27 -8.60 1.21
CA PRO A 140 12.51 -8.52 2.46
C PRO A 140 12.40 -7.10 3.03
N GLU A 141 13.16 -6.15 2.51
CA GLU A 141 13.10 -4.73 2.89
C GLU A 141 12.12 -3.92 2.01
N ALA A 142 11.48 -4.54 1.01
CA ALA A 142 10.50 -3.90 0.14
C ALA A 142 9.19 -4.68 0.12
N TYR A 143 8.21 -4.25 0.93
CA TYR A 143 6.98 -5.00 1.18
C TYR A 143 5.77 -4.12 1.52
N VAL A 144 4.60 -4.76 1.42
CA VAL A 144 3.34 -4.34 2.03
C VAL A 144 2.93 -5.41 3.02
N ALA A 145 2.76 -5.06 4.30
CA ALA A 145 2.34 -5.97 5.35
C ALA A 145 0.96 -5.60 5.86
N VAL A 146 0.12 -6.60 6.12
CA VAL A 146 -1.16 -6.42 6.80
C VAL A 146 -1.15 -7.29 8.05
N THR A 147 -1.33 -6.67 9.22
CA THR A 147 -1.27 -7.34 10.52
C THR A 147 -2.57 -7.12 11.28
N PHE A 148 -3.24 -8.20 11.67
CA PHE A 148 -4.46 -8.21 12.47
C PHE A 148 -4.19 -8.74 13.87
N TYR A 149 -4.45 -7.93 14.88
CA TYR A 149 -4.31 -8.35 16.26
C TYR A 149 -5.50 -9.19 16.70
N HIS A 150 -5.24 -10.19 17.54
CA HIS A 150 -6.29 -10.97 18.18
C HIS A 150 -7.04 -10.09 19.19
N ALA A 151 -8.36 -10.25 19.27
CA ALA A 151 -9.22 -9.38 20.08
C ALA A 151 -8.99 -9.52 21.60
N ASP A 152 -8.39 -10.64 22.03
CA ASP A 152 -7.98 -10.89 23.42
C ASP A 152 -6.56 -10.37 23.71
N ALA A 153 -5.70 -10.25 22.70
CA ALA A 153 -4.37 -9.64 22.82
C ALA A 153 -4.45 -8.11 22.88
N VAL A 154 -5.26 -7.48 22.01
CA VAL A 154 -5.37 -6.02 21.91
C VAL A 154 -6.82 -5.57 22.00
N VAL A 155 -7.22 -5.20 23.22
CA VAL A 155 -8.62 -4.91 23.56
C VAL A 155 -8.98 -3.43 23.39
N THR A 156 -8.03 -2.51 23.58
CA THR A 156 -8.28 -1.07 23.58
C THR A 156 -7.41 -0.35 22.55
N SER A 157 -7.89 0.79 22.08
CA SER A 157 -7.12 1.66 21.19
C SER A 157 -5.85 2.18 21.86
N GLU A 158 -5.87 2.39 23.18
CA GLU A 158 -4.67 2.75 23.94
C GLU A 158 -3.61 1.65 23.89
N ALA A 159 -3.98 0.40 24.15
CA ALA A 159 -3.06 -0.74 24.04
C ALA A 159 -2.54 -0.91 22.60
N PHE A 160 -3.42 -0.74 21.61
CA PHE A 160 -3.03 -0.79 20.21
C PHE A 160 -2.00 0.29 19.84
N PHE A 161 -2.24 1.54 20.24
CA PHE A 161 -1.30 2.62 19.96
C PHE A 161 -0.03 2.53 20.80
N ASP A 162 -0.04 1.90 21.97
CA ASP A 162 1.18 1.59 22.72
C ASP A 162 2.05 0.56 21.98
N LEU A 163 1.45 -0.45 21.34
CA LEU A 163 2.18 -1.39 20.47
C LEU A 163 2.82 -0.72 19.25
N LEU A 164 2.22 0.34 18.73
CA LEU A 164 2.80 1.10 17.62
C LEU A 164 3.83 2.12 18.11
N THR A 165 3.49 2.92 19.12
CA THR A 165 4.18 4.17 19.45
C THR A 165 4.86 4.20 20.83
N GLY A 166 4.64 3.18 21.67
CA GLY A 166 5.27 3.06 22.98
C GLY A 166 6.79 2.81 22.90
N ASP A 167 7.46 2.80 24.05
CA ASP A 167 8.94 2.72 24.13
C ASP A 167 9.53 1.45 23.47
N ASN A 168 8.73 0.39 23.35
CA ASN A 168 9.09 -0.85 22.65
C ASN A 168 8.20 -1.11 21.43
N GLY A 169 7.49 -0.08 20.97
CA GLY A 169 6.55 -0.17 19.87
C GLY A 169 7.21 -0.27 18.51
N LEU A 170 6.42 -0.67 17.52
CA LEU A 170 6.85 -0.86 16.13
C LEU A 170 7.61 0.36 15.59
N LEU A 171 7.09 1.57 15.79
CA LEU A 171 7.70 2.79 15.24
C LEU A 171 9.09 3.05 15.85
N VAL A 172 9.22 2.90 17.17
CA VAL A 172 10.48 3.13 17.89
C VAL A 172 11.54 2.10 17.50
N SER A 173 11.12 0.84 17.28
CA SER A 173 12.04 -0.25 16.92
C SER A 173 12.78 -0.06 15.59
N ARG A 174 12.29 0.82 14.72
CA ARG A 174 12.91 1.10 13.41
C ARG A 174 13.99 2.17 13.43
N GLU A 175 14.18 2.85 14.56
CA GLU A 175 15.22 3.90 14.71
C GLU A 175 15.15 5.04 13.67
N VAL A 176 13.97 5.28 13.09
CA VAL A 176 13.68 6.37 12.14
C VAL A 176 12.78 7.43 12.77
N GLU A 177 12.82 8.65 12.22
CA GLU A 177 11.93 9.74 12.65
C GLU A 177 10.57 9.64 11.96
N TRP A 178 9.56 9.21 12.72
CA TRP A 178 8.19 9.11 12.24
C TRP A 178 7.43 10.42 12.41
N VAL A 179 6.62 10.74 11.41
CA VAL A 179 5.69 11.86 11.41
C VAL A 179 4.27 11.31 11.39
N GLU A 180 3.50 11.61 12.44
CA GLU A 180 2.05 11.40 12.42
C GLU A 180 1.42 12.41 11.45
N LYS A 181 0.70 11.89 10.45
CA LYS A 181 0.01 12.72 9.46
C LYS A 181 -1.22 13.35 10.09
N LYS A 182 -1.14 14.66 10.32
CA LYS A 182 -2.24 15.50 10.82
C LYS A 182 -2.82 16.31 9.66
N LEU A 183 -3.44 15.64 8.71
CA LEU A 183 -4.17 16.30 7.63
C LEU A 183 -5.64 16.50 8.01
N PRO A 184 -6.35 17.41 7.32
CA PRO A 184 -7.81 17.40 7.30
C PRO A 184 -8.35 16.00 6.99
N GLU A 185 -9.48 15.64 7.59
CA GLU A 185 -10.13 14.33 7.45
C GLU A 185 -10.31 13.92 5.98
N GLU A 186 -10.61 14.88 5.10
CA GLU A 186 -10.75 14.70 3.64
C GLU A 186 -9.48 14.23 2.89
N LEU A 187 -8.31 14.21 3.54
CA LEU A 187 -7.02 13.76 2.97
C LEU A 187 -6.46 12.53 3.70
N MET A 188 -7.22 11.97 4.64
CA MET A 188 -6.95 10.70 5.29
C MET A 188 -7.85 9.63 4.66
N TYR A 189 -7.46 8.37 4.77
CA TYR A 189 -8.39 7.30 4.44
C TYR A 189 -9.48 7.21 5.52
N ASP A 190 -10.74 7.18 5.12
CA ASP A 190 -11.91 7.13 6.02
C ASP A 190 -11.89 5.94 7.00
N TRP A 191 -11.19 4.86 6.66
CA TRP A 191 -11.04 3.67 7.50
C TRP A 191 -9.88 3.75 8.50
N THR A 192 -9.01 4.76 8.39
CA THR A 192 -7.84 4.89 9.27
C THR A 192 -8.19 5.64 10.55
N LEU A 193 -7.65 5.14 11.65
CA LEU A 193 -7.63 5.82 12.95
C LEU A 193 -6.46 6.80 13.04
N ARG A 194 -5.29 6.40 12.51
CA ARG A 194 -4.06 7.21 12.44
C ARG A 194 -3.19 6.76 11.27
N GLU A 195 -2.42 7.69 10.73
CA GLU A 195 -1.44 7.42 9.69
C GLU A 195 -0.07 7.98 10.11
N TYR A 196 0.99 7.20 9.94
CA TYR A 196 2.38 7.55 10.26
C TYR A 196 3.24 7.37 9.03
N PHE A 197 4.19 8.28 8.81
CA PHE A 197 5.09 8.23 7.66
C PHE A 197 6.52 8.52 8.11
N PHE A 198 7.49 7.95 7.40
CA PHE A 198 8.87 8.37 7.50
C PHE A 198 9.52 8.32 6.13
N MET A 199 10.56 9.12 5.97
CA MET A 199 11.43 9.12 4.81
C MET A 199 12.82 9.53 5.28
N ASP A 200 13.81 8.69 5.00
CA ASP A 200 15.22 9.00 5.22
C ASP A 200 16.02 8.78 3.92
N ASP A 201 17.35 8.80 4.03
CA ASP A 201 18.25 8.67 2.87
C ASP A 201 18.24 7.25 2.24
N ALA A 202 17.69 6.25 2.93
CA ALA A 202 17.70 4.86 2.52
C ALA A 202 16.28 4.31 2.27
N TYR A 203 15.32 4.66 3.12
CA TYR A 203 14.01 4.04 3.16
C TYR A 203 12.88 5.06 3.21
N THR A 204 11.75 4.63 2.67
CA THR A 204 10.44 5.28 2.83
C THR A 204 9.48 4.28 3.45
N GLY A 205 8.56 4.77 4.27
CA GLY A 205 7.48 3.92 4.72
C GLY A 205 6.30 4.65 5.33
N ALA A 206 5.22 3.90 5.47
CA ALA A 206 3.95 4.37 5.98
C ALA A 206 3.27 3.28 6.82
N ILE A 207 2.65 3.67 7.93
CA ILE A 207 1.79 2.80 8.73
C ILE A 207 0.40 3.41 8.79
N TYR A 208 -0.59 2.63 8.38
CA TYR A 208 -2.02 2.95 8.43
C TYR A 208 -2.67 2.09 9.49
N ALA A 209 -3.06 2.70 10.60
CA ALA A 209 -3.70 2.03 11.72
C ALA A 209 -5.22 2.08 11.58
N GLY A 210 -5.89 0.93 11.65
CA GLY A 210 -7.34 0.80 11.47
C GLY A 210 -8.00 -0.14 12.48
N GLN A 211 -9.32 -0.23 12.40
CA GLN A 211 -10.11 -1.19 13.16
C GLN A 211 -11.25 -1.74 12.29
N HIS A 212 -11.45 -3.05 12.32
CA HIS A 212 -12.55 -3.75 11.63
C HIS A 212 -13.11 -4.85 12.52
N ASP A 213 -14.44 -4.94 12.62
CA ASP A 213 -15.16 -5.91 13.48
C ASP A 213 -14.55 -6.07 14.90
N GLY A 214 -14.23 -4.94 15.54
CA GLY A 214 -13.64 -4.92 16.88
C GLY A 214 -12.17 -5.35 16.97
N ARG A 215 -11.54 -5.80 15.88
CA ARG A 215 -10.11 -6.12 15.81
C ARG A 215 -9.32 -4.92 15.31
N PHE A 216 -8.23 -4.60 15.99
CA PHE A 216 -7.26 -3.63 15.48
C PHE A 216 -6.38 -4.27 14.41
N PHE A 217 -6.01 -3.48 13.42
CA PHE A 217 -5.06 -3.89 12.39
C PHE A 217 -4.19 -2.73 11.96
N HIS A 218 -3.05 -3.03 11.36
CA HIS A 218 -2.28 -2.03 10.63
C HIS A 218 -1.86 -2.55 9.26
N ILE A 219 -1.70 -1.61 8.33
CA ILE A 219 -1.03 -1.82 7.06
C ILE A 219 0.29 -1.06 7.10
N ASP A 220 1.36 -1.75 6.76
CA ASP A 220 2.73 -1.24 6.83
C ASP A 220 3.40 -1.38 5.46
N ILE A 221 3.73 -0.24 4.86
CA ILE A 221 4.43 -0.15 3.59
C ILE A 221 5.86 0.29 3.91
N HIS A 222 6.84 -0.46 3.45
CA HIS A 222 8.25 -0.20 3.73
C HIS A 222 9.11 -0.59 2.53
N TYR A 223 9.99 0.31 2.10
CA TYR A 223 10.85 0.09 0.94
C TYR A 223 12.08 0.99 0.89
N PRO A 224 13.18 0.55 0.24
CA PRO A 224 14.23 1.46 -0.17
C PRO A 224 13.68 2.52 -1.13
N TRP A 225 14.09 3.78 -1.02
CA TRP A 225 13.48 4.86 -1.80
C TRP A 225 13.54 4.63 -3.32
N GLU A 226 14.52 3.87 -3.83
CA GLU A 226 14.63 3.50 -5.25
C GLU A 226 13.49 2.61 -5.76
N TYR A 227 12.69 2.02 -4.85
CA TYR A 227 11.57 1.15 -5.19
C TYR A 227 10.24 1.91 -5.29
N GLY A 228 10.21 3.23 -5.02
CA GLY A 228 8.96 4.01 -4.89
C GLY A 228 8.00 3.85 -6.06
N ASP A 229 8.46 4.15 -7.27
CA ASP A 229 7.62 4.08 -8.47
C ASP A 229 7.04 2.66 -8.70
N GLY A 230 7.75 1.61 -8.29
CA GLY A 230 7.31 0.23 -8.42
C GLY A 230 6.40 -0.23 -7.27
N LEU A 231 6.82 -0.02 -6.03
CA LEU A 231 6.11 -0.56 -4.88
C LEU A 231 4.82 0.21 -4.58
N GLU A 232 4.77 1.53 -4.78
CA GLU A 232 3.56 2.32 -4.53
C GLU A 232 2.40 1.84 -5.41
N ALA A 233 2.66 1.57 -6.70
CA ALA A 233 1.66 1.02 -7.61
C ALA A 233 1.15 -0.36 -7.14
N ARG A 234 2.05 -1.21 -6.64
CA ARG A 234 1.70 -2.55 -6.13
C ARG A 234 0.92 -2.48 -4.81
N ALA A 235 1.30 -1.56 -3.92
CA ALA A 235 0.56 -1.30 -2.70
C ALA A 235 -0.85 -0.78 -3.00
N HIS A 236 -0.99 0.11 -3.98
CA HIS A 236 -2.29 0.60 -4.42
C HIS A 236 -3.21 -0.55 -4.85
N VAL A 237 -2.70 -1.51 -5.63
CA VAL A 237 -3.47 -2.67 -6.08
C VAL A 237 -3.93 -3.55 -4.93
N ILE A 238 -3.05 -3.81 -3.97
CA ILE A 238 -3.38 -4.58 -2.76
C ILE A 238 -4.48 -3.87 -1.97
N LEU A 239 -4.43 -2.54 -1.85
CA LEU A 239 -5.43 -1.76 -1.12
C LEU A 239 -6.75 -1.65 -1.88
N GLU A 240 -6.70 -1.46 -3.20
CA GLU A 240 -7.87 -1.22 -4.06
C GLU A 240 -8.73 -2.48 -4.18
N ASN A 241 -8.08 -3.64 -4.15
CA ASN A 241 -8.75 -4.93 -4.21
C ASN A 241 -9.05 -5.54 -2.84
N PHE A 242 -8.66 -4.84 -1.76
CA PHE A 242 -8.87 -5.33 -0.40
C PHE A 242 -10.36 -5.36 -0.10
N THR A 243 -10.90 -6.57 0.13
CA THR A 243 -12.31 -6.77 0.47
C THR A 243 -12.42 -7.59 1.74
N TRP A 244 -13.23 -7.07 2.68
CA TRP A 244 -13.55 -7.75 3.92
C TRP A 244 -14.40 -9.00 3.67
N THR A 245 -14.02 -10.15 4.24
CA THR A 245 -14.71 -11.43 3.98
C THR A 245 -16.05 -11.56 4.69
N ASP A 246 -16.26 -10.81 5.76
CA ASP A 246 -17.49 -10.81 6.56
C ASP A 246 -18.57 -9.88 5.99
N THR A 247 -18.18 -8.72 5.46
CA THR A 247 -19.12 -7.71 4.92
C THR A 247 -19.18 -7.66 3.40
N GLY A 248 -18.14 -8.15 2.71
CA GLY A 248 -17.98 -7.97 1.26
C GLY A 248 -17.68 -6.52 0.84
N GLN A 249 -17.38 -5.63 1.79
CA GLN A 249 -17.07 -4.23 1.50
C GLN A 249 -15.59 -4.06 1.16
N SER A 250 -15.31 -3.15 0.21
CA SER A 250 -13.95 -2.70 -0.08
C SER A 250 -13.39 -1.90 1.11
N LEU A 251 -12.09 -2.04 1.36
CA LEU A 251 -11.36 -1.17 2.28
C LEU A 251 -11.34 0.27 1.76
N MET A 252 -11.19 0.43 0.45
CA MET A 252 -11.24 1.71 -0.24
C MET A 252 -12.58 1.82 -1.00
N PRO A 253 -13.63 2.42 -0.40
CA PRO A 253 -14.97 2.52 -0.98
C PRO A 253 -15.07 3.52 -2.14
#